data_AF-A0A356AVX3-F1
#
_entry.id   AF-A0A356AVX3-F1
#
_cell.length_a   1.000
_cell.length_b   1.000
_cell.length_c   1.000
_cell.angle_alpha   90.00
_cell.angle_beta   90.00
_cell.angle_gamma   90.00
#
_symmetry.space_group_name_H-M   'P 1'
#
loop_
_entity.id
_entity.type
_entity.pdbx_description
1 polymer ?
#
loop_
_entity_poly.entity_id
_entity_poly.type
_entity_poly.pdbx_seq_one_letter_code
_entity_poly.pdbx_strand_id
1 'polypeptide(L)'
;MKNKLNNMLMKILVLVILFLQMNPLSAVCAYNGVPPKTGSWLMWRNDKANTGMQNLPGEIVTPEQLKSIFMKGAVAGQPFFSDINHDNQPEIFFIDSGKVVAMDIYGSIAWSSDFILANTIYCVDDMDNDRRKEILTHTRFA
;
A
#
# COMPACT_ATOMS: atom_id res chain seq x y z
N MET A 1 49.60 22.85 -46.48
CA MET A 1 48.16 23.23 -46.47
C MET A 1 47.20 22.03 -46.47
N LYS A 2 47.44 20.96 -47.25
CA LYS A 2 46.57 19.77 -47.31
C LYS A 2 46.27 19.10 -45.94
N ASN A 3 47.27 18.95 -45.06
CA ASN A 3 47.06 18.29 -43.75
C ASN A 3 46.18 19.11 -42.78
N LYS A 4 46.20 20.45 -42.89
CA LYS A 4 45.35 21.32 -42.07
C LYS A 4 43.89 21.27 -42.55
N LEU A 5 43.68 21.19 -43.87
CA LEU A 5 42.37 21.00 -44.48
C LEU A 5 41.79 19.63 -44.15
N ASN A 6 42.59 18.57 -44.21
CA ASN A 6 42.16 17.20 -43.87
C ASN A 6 41.79 17.07 -42.39
N ASN A 7 42.57 17.68 -41.48
CA ASN A 7 42.23 17.72 -40.06
C ASN A 7 40.98 18.56 -39.77
N MET A 8 40.74 19.63 -40.54
CA MET A 8 39.53 20.44 -40.39
C MET A 8 38.30 19.69 -40.91
N LEU A 9 38.41 19.02 -42.04
CA LEU A 9 37.37 18.16 -42.61
C LEU A 9 37.06 16.97 -41.68
N MET A 10 38.07 16.34 -41.10
CA MET A 10 37.88 15.23 -40.16
C MET A 10 37.17 15.68 -38.88
N LYS A 11 37.48 16.87 -38.36
CA LYS A 11 36.79 17.45 -37.20
C LYS A 11 35.33 17.80 -37.51
N ILE A 12 35.05 18.36 -38.69
CA ILE A 12 33.68 18.65 -39.14
C ILE A 12 32.89 17.35 -39.30
N LEU A 13 33.49 16.30 -39.87
CA LEU A 13 32.85 15.00 -40.03
C LEU A 13 32.49 14.38 -38.67
N VAL A 14 33.40 14.44 -37.69
CA VAL A 14 33.16 13.96 -36.32
C VAL A 14 32.05 14.77 -35.64
N LEU A 15 32.01 16.09 -35.85
CA LEU A 15 30.95 16.94 -35.29
C LEU A 15 29.58 16.59 -35.88
N VAL A 16 29.50 16.35 -37.20
CA VAL A 16 28.24 15.96 -37.88
C VAL A 16 27.76 14.58 -37.41
N ILE A 17 28.67 13.62 -37.22
CA ILE A 17 28.33 12.29 -36.69
C ILE A 17 27.84 12.40 -35.24
N LEU A 18 28.46 13.23 -34.41
CA LEU A 18 28.00 13.48 -33.03
C LEU A 18 26.61 14.15 -33.01
N PHE A 19 26.35 15.11 -33.89
CA PHE A 19 25.03 15.74 -34.01
C PHE A 19 23.94 14.78 -34.49
N LEU A 20 24.28 13.81 -35.35
CA LEU A 20 23.34 12.76 -35.80
C LEU A 20 23.03 11.73 -34.70
N GLN A 21 23.96 11.49 -33.77
CA GLN A 21 23.77 10.62 -32.60
C GLN A 21 22.98 11.27 -31.46
N MET A 22 22.87 12.61 -31.46
CA MET A 22 22.16 13.40 -30.45
C MET A 22 20.73 13.77 -30.84
N ASN A 23 20.17 13.19 -31.90
CA ASN A 23 18.72 13.12 -32.03
C ASN A 23 18.27 11.89 -31.24
N PRO A 24 17.82 12.00 -29.97
CA PRO A 24 16.64 11.24 -29.69
C PRO A 24 15.64 11.78 -30.74
N LEU A 25 15.24 10.94 -31.70
CA LEU A 25 13.81 10.92 -31.93
C LEU A 25 13.26 10.69 -30.53
N SER A 26 12.96 11.78 -29.84
CA SER A 26 12.01 11.76 -28.78
C SER A 26 10.81 11.19 -29.52
N ALA A 27 10.63 9.88 -29.39
CA ALA A 27 9.36 9.38 -28.99
C ALA A 27 8.92 10.36 -27.89
N VAL A 28 8.26 11.44 -28.32
CA VAL A 28 7.08 11.88 -27.65
C VAL A 28 6.23 10.61 -27.67
N CYS A 29 6.48 9.75 -26.69
CA CYS A 29 5.44 8.97 -26.09
C CYS A 29 4.49 10.04 -25.57
N ALA A 30 3.71 10.61 -26.47
CA ALA A 30 2.36 10.98 -26.15
C ALA A 30 1.87 9.74 -25.40
N TYR A 31 1.60 9.91 -24.11
CA TYR A 31 0.71 9.01 -23.42
C TYR A 31 -0.59 9.13 -24.20
N ASN A 32 -0.69 8.37 -25.29
CA ASN A 32 -1.90 8.09 -26.01
C ASN A 32 -2.68 7.30 -24.99
N GLY A 33 -3.42 8.01 -24.15
CA GLY A 33 -3.95 7.51 -22.91
C GLY A 33 -4.64 6.21 -23.17
N VAL A 34 -3.95 5.11 -22.86
CA VAL A 34 -4.54 3.78 -22.93
C VAL A 34 -5.70 3.90 -21.96
N PRO A 35 -6.95 3.82 -22.44
CA PRO A 35 -8.08 3.95 -21.55
C PRO A 35 -7.86 2.94 -20.42
N PRO A 36 -8.10 3.34 -19.17
CA PRO A 36 -7.88 2.47 -18.02
C PRO A 36 -8.51 1.12 -18.34
N LYS A 37 -7.74 0.03 -18.19
CA LYS A 37 -8.29 -1.32 -18.38
C LYS A 37 -9.58 -1.43 -17.57
N THR A 38 -10.63 -2.01 -18.12
CA THR A 38 -11.89 -2.17 -17.38
C THR A 38 -11.61 -2.82 -16.01
N GLY A 39 -12.13 -2.21 -14.94
CA GLY A 39 -11.85 -2.62 -13.56
C GLY A 39 -10.64 -1.93 -12.90
N SER A 40 -9.93 -1.05 -13.61
CA SER A 40 -8.83 -0.27 -13.03
C SER A 40 -9.34 0.73 -12.00
N TRP A 41 -8.54 0.98 -10.96
CA TRP A 41 -8.77 2.02 -9.97
C TRP A 41 -7.56 2.96 -9.92
N LEU A 42 -7.52 3.93 -10.84
CA LEU A 42 -6.30 4.72 -11.09
C LEU A 42 -6.12 5.91 -10.14
N MET A 43 -7.15 6.29 -9.39
CA MET A 43 -7.12 7.43 -8.48
C MET A 43 -8.02 7.22 -7.28
N TRP A 44 -7.85 8.07 -6.25
CA TRP A 44 -8.77 8.08 -5.12
C TRP A 44 -10.20 8.25 -5.61
N ARG A 45 -11.12 7.45 -5.06
CA ARG A 45 -12.54 7.47 -5.41
C ARG A 45 -12.85 7.22 -6.91
N ASN A 46 -11.99 6.45 -7.59
CA ASN A 46 -12.15 5.92 -8.95
C ASN A 46 -12.07 6.94 -10.10
N ASP A 47 -12.78 8.06 -10.02
CA ASP A 47 -12.92 9.02 -11.11
C ASP A 47 -12.83 10.49 -10.65
N LYS A 48 -12.80 11.41 -11.62
CA LYS A 48 -12.77 12.87 -11.34
C LYS A 48 -14.02 13.39 -10.64
N ALA A 49 -15.14 12.66 -10.73
CA ALA A 49 -16.37 12.97 -10.02
C ALA A 49 -16.35 12.45 -8.57
N ASN A 50 -15.30 11.71 -8.18
CA ASN A 50 -15.12 11.07 -6.90
C ASN A 50 -16.29 10.14 -6.52
N THR A 51 -16.79 9.35 -7.47
CA THR A 51 -17.94 8.46 -7.26
C THR A 51 -17.63 7.32 -6.28
N GLY A 52 -16.38 6.83 -6.27
CA GLY A 52 -16.00 5.67 -5.47
C GLY A 52 -16.70 4.38 -5.88
N MET A 53 -17.18 4.30 -7.12
CA MET A 53 -17.97 3.18 -7.62
C MET A 53 -17.18 2.33 -8.62
N GLN A 54 -17.22 1.00 -8.46
CA GLN A 54 -16.80 0.05 -9.49
C GLN A 54 -18.06 -0.55 -10.13
N ASN A 55 -18.17 -0.47 -11.46
CA ASN A 55 -19.36 -0.94 -12.19
C ASN A 55 -19.28 -2.42 -12.58
N LEU A 56 -18.12 -3.05 -12.42
CA LEU A 56 -18.00 -4.48 -12.61
C LEU A 56 -18.72 -5.23 -11.48
N PRO A 57 -19.43 -6.32 -11.79
CA PRO A 57 -19.93 -7.20 -10.74
C PRO A 57 -18.73 -7.72 -9.93
N GLY A 58 -18.81 -7.58 -8.62
CA GLY A 58 -17.84 -8.20 -7.71
C GLY A 58 -18.04 -9.72 -7.65
N GLU A 59 -17.04 -10.43 -7.14
CA GLU A 59 -17.13 -11.88 -6.94
C GLU A 59 -17.97 -12.27 -5.71
N ILE A 60 -18.36 -11.30 -4.87
CA ILE A 60 -19.22 -11.51 -3.71
C ILE A 60 -20.67 -11.68 -4.18
N VAL A 61 -21.11 -12.93 -4.34
CA VAL A 61 -22.48 -13.25 -4.78
C VAL A 61 -23.46 -13.24 -3.60
N THR A 62 -23.07 -13.85 -2.48
CA THR A 62 -23.90 -13.96 -1.28
C THR A 62 -23.04 -13.68 -0.06
N PRO A 63 -22.96 -12.43 0.42
CA PRO A 63 -22.24 -12.15 1.65
C PRO A 63 -22.95 -12.83 2.82
N GLU A 64 -22.21 -13.62 3.59
CA GLU A 64 -22.70 -14.22 4.82
C GLU A 64 -21.96 -13.64 6.03
N GLN A 65 -22.71 -13.38 7.09
CA GLN A 65 -22.14 -12.97 8.36
C GLN A 65 -21.64 -14.22 9.08
N LEU A 66 -20.32 -14.48 9.01
CA LEU A 66 -19.72 -15.64 9.68
C LEU A 66 -19.79 -15.51 11.21
N LYS A 67 -19.50 -14.31 11.74
CA LYS A 67 -19.48 -14.08 13.18
C LYS A 67 -19.73 -12.63 13.54
N SER A 68 -20.32 -12.41 14.71
CA SER A 68 -20.35 -11.12 15.38
C SER A 68 -19.99 -11.28 16.84
N ILE A 69 -19.19 -10.34 17.32
CA ILE A 69 -18.65 -10.32 18.67
C ILE A 69 -19.11 -9.03 19.36
N PHE A 70 -19.54 -9.18 20.61
CA PHE A 70 -19.89 -8.04 21.44
C PHE A 70 -18.63 -7.52 22.12
N MET A 71 -18.23 -6.29 21.77
CA MET A 71 -17.12 -5.59 22.41
C MET A 71 -17.64 -4.81 23.61
N LYS A 72 -16.87 -4.80 24.69
CA LYS A 72 -17.18 -4.10 25.93
C LYS A 72 -16.52 -2.72 25.91
N GLY A 73 -17.31 -1.68 26.16
CA GLY A 73 -16.81 -0.30 26.25
C GLY A 73 -16.59 0.36 24.88
N ALA A 74 -15.67 1.34 24.84
CA ALA A 74 -15.44 2.13 23.64
C ALA A 74 -14.73 1.31 22.56
N VAL A 75 -15.44 1.03 21.47
CA VAL A 75 -14.86 0.53 20.23
C VAL A 75 -14.30 1.73 19.48
N ALA A 76 -12.98 1.81 19.38
CA ALA A 76 -12.29 2.90 18.70
C ALA A 76 -11.28 2.34 17.70
N GLY A 77 -11.16 3.02 16.57
CA GLY A 77 -10.21 2.66 15.51
C GLY A 77 -10.70 1.58 14.54
N GLN A 78 -9.82 1.22 13.62
CA GLN A 78 -10.00 0.13 12.67
C GLN A 78 -9.26 -1.12 13.19
N PRO A 79 -9.76 -2.34 12.89
CA PRO A 79 -9.03 -3.55 13.22
C PRO A 79 -7.75 -3.67 12.37
N PHE A 80 -6.74 -4.33 12.93
CA PHE A 80 -5.51 -4.70 12.23
C PHE A 80 -5.44 -6.22 12.08
N PHE A 81 -4.75 -6.69 11.05
CA PHE A 81 -4.57 -8.12 10.79
C PHE A 81 -3.07 -8.43 10.77
N SER A 82 -2.64 -9.38 11.59
CA SER A 82 -1.24 -9.82 11.66
C SER A 82 -1.18 -11.23 12.24
N ASP A 83 -0.24 -12.03 11.76
CA ASP A 83 0.00 -13.38 12.28
C ASP A 83 0.99 -13.30 13.46
N ILE A 84 0.49 -13.49 14.67
CA ILE A 84 1.30 -13.42 15.90
C ILE A 84 1.95 -14.76 16.24
N ASN A 85 1.36 -15.86 15.77
CA ASN A 85 1.72 -17.22 16.18
C ASN A 85 2.48 -18.01 15.09
N HIS A 86 2.64 -17.42 13.91
CA HIS A 86 3.30 -17.94 12.72
C HIS A 86 2.63 -19.20 12.13
N ASP A 87 1.30 -19.28 12.19
CA ASP A 87 0.51 -20.39 11.61
C ASP A 87 0.01 -20.12 10.18
N ASN A 88 0.36 -18.96 9.59
CA ASN A 88 -0.13 -18.44 8.32
C ASN A 88 -1.61 -18.04 8.30
N GLN A 89 -2.26 -17.90 9.45
CA GLN A 89 -3.57 -17.31 9.59
C GLN A 89 -3.44 -15.99 10.37
N PRO A 90 -4.03 -14.89 9.89
CA PRO A 90 -3.93 -13.63 10.61
C PRO A 90 -4.87 -13.62 11.83
N GLU A 91 -4.36 -13.16 12.96
CA GLU A 91 -5.18 -12.69 14.05
C GLU A 91 -5.72 -11.28 13.77
N ILE A 92 -6.90 -11.01 14.32
CA ILE A 92 -7.59 -9.73 14.31
C ILE A 92 -7.26 -8.98 15.60
N PHE A 93 -6.61 -7.83 15.46
CA PHE A 93 -6.26 -6.94 16.55
C PHE A 93 -7.26 -5.80 16.66
N PHE A 94 -7.84 -5.61 17.84
CA PHE A 94 -8.78 -4.54 18.13
C PHE A 94 -8.70 -4.10 19.59
N ILE A 95 -9.42 -3.01 19.91
CA ILE A 95 -9.49 -2.48 21.28
C ILE A 95 -10.79 -2.94 21.93
N ASP A 96 -10.66 -3.53 23.12
CA ASP A 96 -11.78 -3.93 23.98
C ASP A 96 -11.52 -3.42 25.40
N SER A 97 -12.43 -2.60 25.93
CA SER A 97 -12.33 -2.08 27.31
C SER A 97 -10.96 -1.49 27.69
N GLY A 98 -10.30 -0.78 26.77
CA GLY A 98 -8.99 -0.15 27.01
C GLY A 98 -7.79 -1.11 26.96
N LYS A 99 -7.99 -2.34 26.50
CA LYS A 99 -6.95 -3.32 26.19
C LYS A 99 -6.79 -3.48 24.69
N VAL A 100 -5.62 -3.96 24.27
CA VAL A 100 -5.46 -4.54 22.94
C VAL A 100 -5.76 -6.04 23.03
N VAL A 101 -6.58 -6.53 22.12
CA VAL A 101 -6.98 -7.94 22.03
C VAL A 101 -6.62 -8.45 20.65
N ALA A 102 -5.99 -9.62 20.59
CA ALA A 102 -5.75 -10.39 19.38
C ALA A 102 -6.66 -11.62 19.41
N MET A 103 -7.43 -11.82 18.34
CA MET A 103 -8.42 -12.87 18.20
C MET A 103 -8.20 -13.63 16.90
N ASP A 104 -8.33 -14.95 16.92
CA ASP A 104 -8.31 -15.74 15.69
C ASP A 104 -9.56 -15.46 14.81
N ILE A 105 -9.54 -15.95 13.57
CA ILE A 105 -10.66 -15.81 12.65
C ILE A 105 -11.94 -16.55 13.10
N TYR A 106 -11.82 -17.48 14.06
CA TYR A 106 -12.92 -18.26 14.61
C TYR A 106 -13.52 -17.61 15.86
N GLY A 107 -12.94 -16.53 16.37
CA GLY A 107 -13.39 -15.75 17.52
C GLY A 107 -12.82 -16.17 18.87
N SER A 108 -11.73 -16.93 18.93
CA SER A 108 -10.99 -17.26 20.16
C SER A 108 -9.91 -16.22 20.41
N ILE A 109 -9.67 -15.87 21.68
CA ILE A 109 -8.62 -14.90 22.04
C ILE A 109 -7.26 -15.62 21.99
N ALA A 110 -6.37 -15.16 21.11
CA ALA A 110 -5.00 -15.64 21.02
C ALA A 110 -4.10 -14.92 22.05
N TRP A 111 -4.32 -13.62 22.26
CA TRP A 111 -3.54 -12.81 23.20
C TRP A 111 -4.32 -11.57 23.65
N SER A 112 -3.99 -11.02 24.82
CA SER A 112 -4.48 -9.72 25.26
C SER A 112 -3.45 -9.01 26.13
N SER A 113 -3.41 -7.68 26.04
CA SER A 113 -2.61 -6.84 26.91
C SER A 113 -3.20 -6.71 28.32
N ASP A 114 -2.39 -6.17 29.23
CA ASP A 114 -2.91 -5.54 30.43
C ASP A 114 -3.79 -4.32 30.09
N PHE A 115 -4.51 -3.80 31.08
CA PHE A 115 -5.28 -2.58 30.92
C PHE A 115 -4.34 -1.37 30.80
N ILE A 116 -4.28 -0.78 29.61
CA ILE A 116 -3.36 0.32 29.29
C ILE A 116 -4.10 1.58 28.78
N LEU A 117 -5.43 1.61 28.88
CA LEU A 117 -6.26 2.69 28.31
C LEU A 117 -5.98 2.91 26.81
N ALA A 118 -5.82 1.81 26.06
CA ALA A 118 -5.63 1.86 24.62
C ALA A 118 -6.83 2.55 23.94
N ASN A 119 -6.54 3.45 23.00
CA ASN A 119 -7.54 4.21 22.27
C ASN A 119 -7.46 4.04 20.76
N THR A 120 -6.27 3.88 20.19
CA THR A 120 -6.09 3.65 18.74
C THR A 120 -4.84 2.82 18.51
N ILE A 121 -4.97 1.76 17.71
CA ILE A 121 -3.84 0.99 17.19
C ILE A 121 -3.35 1.68 15.91
N TYR A 122 -2.03 1.89 15.79
CA TYR A 122 -1.43 2.46 14.58
C TYR A 122 -0.76 1.42 13.69
N CYS A 123 -0.13 0.42 14.30
CA CYS A 123 0.46 -0.71 13.59
C CYS A 123 0.67 -1.92 14.51
N VAL A 124 0.74 -3.08 13.88
CA VAL A 124 1.12 -4.37 14.47
C VAL A 124 2.14 -4.99 13.55
N ASP A 125 3.43 -4.87 13.89
CA ASP A 125 4.52 -5.40 13.05
C ASP A 125 5.77 -5.71 13.88
N ASP A 126 6.70 -6.45 13.28
CA ASP A 126 8.02 -6.73 13.84
C ASP A 126 8.92 -5.50 13.61
N MET A 127 9.02 -4.63 14.61
CA MET A 127 9.69 -3.33 14.50
C MET A 127 11.18 -3.39 14.79
N ASP A 128 11.62 -4.40 15.54
CA ASP A 128 13.03 -4.59 15.91
C ASP A 128 13.68 -5.81 15.25
N ASN A 129 12.94 -6.52 14.39
CA ASN A 129 13.36 -7.67 13.59
C ASN A 129 13.76 -8.88 14.46
N ASP A 130 13.08 -9.07 15.59
CA ASP A 130 13.27 -10.20 16.51
C ASP A 130 12.30 -11.38 16.25
N ARG A 131 11.43 -11.26 15.24
CA ARG A 131 10.34 -12.18 14.86
C ARG A 131 9.15 -12.21 15.82
N ARG A 132 9.09 -11.30 16.78
CA ARG A 132 7.90 -11.01 17.56
C ARG A 132 7.22 -9.79 16.95
N LYS A 133 5.96 -9.60 17.31
CA LYS A 133 5.15 -8.50 16.80
C LYS A 133 4.99 -7.49 17.92
N GLU A 134 5.32 -6.23 17.62
CA GLU A 134 5.09 -5.09 18.49
C GLU A 134 3.84 -4.35 18.05
N ILE A 135 3.23 -3.66 19.01
CA ILE A 135 1.98 -2.92 18.80
C ILE A 135 2.21 -1.48 19.18
N LEU A 136 2.15 -0.57 18.20
CA LEU A 136 2.11 0.86 18.47
C LEU A 136 0.66 1.28 18.72
N THR A 137 0.40 1.79 19.92
CA THR A 137 -0.93 2.23 20.32
C THR A 137 -0.88 3.59 20.99
N HIS A 138 -1.91 4.38 20.80
CA HIS A 138 -2.14 5.61 21.55
C HIS A 138 -2.94 5.28 22.81
N THR A 139 -2.44 5.75 23.96
CA THR A 139 -3.17 5.72 25.22
C THR A 139 -3.63 7.14 25.57
N ARG A 140 -4.84 7.25 26.13
CA ARG A 140 -5.34 8.53 26.61
C ARG A 140 -5.31 8.55 28.13
N PHE A 141 -4.41 9.35 28.70
CA PHE A 141 -4.48 9.70 30.11
C PHE A 141 -5.51 10.82 30.28
N ALA A 142 -6.46 10.61 31.17
CA ALA A 142 -7.42 11.63 31.60
C ALA A 142 -6.73 12.63 32.53
#